data_AF-A0A3P6SXQ3-F1
#
_entry.id   AF-A0A3P6SXQ3-F1
#
_cell.length_a   1.000
_cell.length_b   1.000
_cell.length_c   1.000
_cell.angle_alpha   90.00
_cell.angle_beta   90.00
_cell.angle_gamma   90.00
#
_symmetry.space_group_name_H-M   'P 1'
#
loop_
_entity.id
_entity.type
_entity.pdbx_description
1 polymer ?
#
loop_
_entity_poly.entity_id
_entity_poly.type
_entity_poly.pdbx_seq_one_letter_code
_entity_poly.pdbx_strand_id
1 'polypeptide(L)'
;MNATTTSSYELTPEKKPLPSTEENYNIDDLSSGDETDDEEQPRKAIPAWAKPENLRRALRQQRAHPPIDVETFFGAVAAPDLEKLFSKSRTRYRQRTSSAVWSSPLSNPTKGTSKYFAIETANRR
;
A
#
# COMPACT_ATOMS: atom_id res chain seq x y z
N MET A 1 14.11 12.55 -53.15
CA MET A 1 12.70 12.39 -52.69
C MET A 1 12.75 11.45 -51.51
N ASN A 2 12.36 11.96 -50.34
CA ASN A 2 12.66 11.42 -49.01
C ASN A 2 11.80 10.19 -48.67
N ALA A 3 12.43 9.11 -48.20
CA ALA A 3 11.73 7.99 -47.60
C ALA A 3 11.47 8.29 -46.12
N THR A 4 10.23 8.67 -45.78
CA THR A 4 9.74 8.71 -44.41
C THR A 4 9.47 7.28 -43.95
N THR A 5 10.44 6.66 -43.28
CA THR A 5 10.22 5.44 -42.50
C THR A 5 9.37 5.78 -41.28
N THR A 6 8.07 5.55 -41.38
CA THR A 6 7.13 5.58 -40.25
C THR A 6 7.52 4.49 -39.26
N SER A 7 8.16 4.89 -38.15
CA SER A 7 8.43 4.01 -37.02
C SER A 7 7.14 3.81 -36.23
N SER A 8 6.35 2.82 -36.60
CA SER A 8 5.22 2.36 -35.78
C SER A 8 5.79 1.67 -34.54
N TYR A 9 5.64 2.30 -33.37
CA TYR A 9 5.92 1.62 -32.10
C TYR A 9 4.97 0.43 -31.96
N GLU A 10 5.52 -0.75 -31.68
CA GLU A 10 4.72 -1.88 -31.21
C GLU A 10 4.14 -1.50 -29.85
N LEU A 11 2.82 -1.29 -29.80
CA LEU A 11 2.11 -1.10 -28.54
C LEU A 11 2.09 -2.45 -27.82
N THR A 12 2.57 -2.48 -26.57
CA THR A 12 2.40 -3.63 -25.70
C THR A 12 0.90 -3.93 -25.60
N PRO A 13 0.44 -5.15 -25.90
CA PRO A 13 -0.99 -5.48 -25.84
C PRO A 13 -1.56 -5.16 -24.46
N GLU A 14 -2.75 -4.55 -24.42
CA GLU A 14 -3.45 -4.27 -23.16
C GLU A 14 -3.68 -5.58 -22.40
N LYS A 15 -3.11 -5.67 -21.20
CA LYS A 15 -3.28 -6.84 -20.33
C LYS A 15 -4.69 -6.81 -19.74
N LYS A 16 -5.48 -7.85 -20.01
CA LYS A 16 -6.81 -8.00 -19.43
C LYS A 16 -6.68 -8.52 -18.00
N PRO A 17 -7.07 -7.73 -16.98
CA PRO A 17 -6.91 -8.16 -15.61
C PRO A 17 -7.85 -9.34 -15.30
N LEU A 18 -7.36 -10.31 -14.53
CA LEU A 18 -8.17 -11.43 -14.05
C LEU A 18 -9.19 -10.94 -13.01
N PRO A 19 -10.42 -11.51 -13.01
CA PRO A 19 -11.44 -11.13 -12.05
C PRO A 19 -10.99 -11.44 -10.62
N SER A 20 -11.27 -10.53 -9.68
CA SER A 20 -11.06 -10.81 -8.25
C SER A 20 -12.01 -11.90 -7.75
N THR A 21 -11.53 -12.69 -6.80
CA THR A 21 -12.36 -13.61 -6.00
C THR A 21 -12.51 -13.05 -4.59
N GLU A 22 -13.32 -13.69 -3.73
CA GLU A 22 -13.52 -13.26 -2.34
C GLU A 22 -12.21 -13.20 -1.54
N GLU A 23 -11.30 -14.15 -1.80
CA GLU A 23 -10.05 -14.35 -1.06
C GLU A 23 -8.79 -13.95 -1.84
N ASN A 24 -8.91 -13.62 -3.13
CA ASN A 24 -7.76 -13.30 -3.97
C ASN A 24 -8.07 -12.14 -4.91
N TYR A 25 -7.39 -11.01 -4.68
CA TYR A 25 -7.45 -9.83 -5.54
C TYR A 25 -6.57 -9.93 -6.79
N ASN A 26 -5.86 -11.04 -7.01
CA ASN A 26 -4.93 -11.27 -8.11
C ASN A 26 -3.92 -10.13 -8.27
N ILE A 27 -3.21 -9.79 -7.18
CA ILE A 27 -2.18 -8.74 -7.19
C ILE A 27 -0.98 -9.10 -8.06
N ASP A 28 -0.74 -10.39 -8.28
CA ASP A 28 0.32 -10.91 -9.17
C ASP A 28 0.09 -10.54 -10.64
N ASP A 29 -1.14 -10.13 -10.96
CA ASP A 29 -1.50 -9.66 -12.28
C ASP A 29 -1.02 -8.22 -12.55
N LEU A 30 -0.62 -7.49 -11.51
CA LEU A 30 -0.12 -6.12 -11.65
C LEU A 30 1.28 -6.12 -12.28
N SER A 31 1.44 -5.33 -13.34
CA SER A 31 2.73 -5.05 -13.95
C SER A 31 3.27 -3.70 -13.45
N SER A 32 4.59 -3.51 -13.48
CA SER A 32 5.20 -2.23 -13.08
C SER A 32 4.85 -1.05 -13.99
N GLY A 33 4.23 -1.32 -15.14
CA GLY A 33 3.72 -0.31 -16.08
C GLY A 33 2.21 -0.12 -15.99
N ASP A 34 1.50 -0.83 -15.11
CA ASP A 34 0.08 -0.55 -14.86
C ASP A 34 -0.05 0.81 -14.18
N GLU A 35 -0.88 1.65 -14.77
CA GLU A 35 -1.33 2.91 -14.20
C GLU A 35 -2.07 2.63 -12.87
N THR A 36 -2.01 3.58 -11.94
CA THR A 36 -2.80 3.49 -10.71
C THR A 36 -4.28 3.34 -11.08
N ASP A 37 -4.96 2.40 -10.43
CA ASP A 37 -6.40 2.16 -10.62
C ASP A 37 -7.18 3.48 -10.39
N ASP A 38 -8.17 3.75 -11.22
CA ASP A 38 -9.03 4.92 -11.03
C ASP A 38 -9.90 4.68 -9.79
N GLU A 39 -9.71 5.49 -8.75
CA GLU A 39 -10.43 5.37 -7.48
C GLU A 39 -11.96 5.58 -7.66
N GLU A 40 -12.37 6.31 -8.69
CA GLU A 40 -13.78 6.51 -9.04
C GLU A 40 -14.34 5.36 -9.89
N GLN A 41 -13.47 4.60 -10.55
CA GLN A 41 -13.82 3.49 -11.44
C GLN A 41 -12.90 2.28 -11.20
N PRO A 42 -13.03 1.60 -10.05
CA PRO A 42 -12.15 0.49 -9.70
C PRO A 42 -12.25 -0.63 -10.73
N ARG A 43 -11.10 -1.06 -11.26
CA ARG A 43 -11.01 -2.12 -12.28
C ARG A 43 -11.58 -3.46 -11.80
N LYS A 44 -11.61 -3.71 -10.49
CA LYS A 44 -12.07 -4.96 -9.88
C LYS A 44 -13.26 -4.73 -8.94
N ALA A 45 -14.16 -5.71 -8.89
CA ALA A 45 -15.31 -5.65 -7.99
C ALA A 45 -14.86 -5.68 -6.52
N ILE A 46 -15.45 -4.81 -5.70
CA ILE A 46 -15.18 -4.72 -4.27
C ILE A 46 -15.66 -6.01 -3.57
N PRO A 47 -14.79 -6.72 -2.84
CA PRO A 47 -15.17 -7.95 -2.15
C PRO A 47 -16.18 -7.67 -1.02
N ALA A 48 -16.98 -8.67 -0.66
CA ALA A 48 -18.08 -8.50 0.28
C ALA A 48 -17.64 -7.95 1.64
N TRP A 49 -16.48 -8.37 2.16
CA TRP A 49 -15.95 -7.91 3.45
C TRP A 49 -15.55 -6.42 3.44
N ALA A 50 -15.15 -5.89 2.29
CA ALA A 50 -14.73 -4.50 2.11
C ALA A 50 -15.90 -3.55 1.80
N LYS A 51 -17.11 -4.07 1.60
CA LYS A 51 -18.32 -3.25 1.40
C LYS A 51 -18.62 -2.43 2.67
N PRO A 52 -19.17 -1.20 2.56
CA PRO A 52 -19.29 -0.27 3.68
C PRO A 52 -19.94 -0.84 4.95
N GLU A 53 -21.05 -1.58 4.82
CA GLU A 53 -21.78 -2.14 5.96
C GLU A 53 -20.98 -3.24 6.68
N ASN A 54 -20.41 -4.17 5.91
CA ASN A 54 -19.63 -5.29 6.42
C ASN A 54 -18.31 -4.79 7.04
N LEU A 55 -17.61 -3.88 6.37
CA LEU A 55 -16.37 -3.28 6.86
C LEU A 55 -16.61 -2.52 8.17
N ARG A 56 -17.65 -1.67 8.24
CA ARG A 56 -17.99 -0.95 9.48
C ARG A 56 -18.35 -1.89 10.64
N ARG A 57 -18.99 -3.03 10.35
CA ARG A 57 -19.27 -4.05 11.37
C ARG A 57 -17.98 -4.72 11.85
N ALA A 58 -17.14 -5.16 10.92
CA ALA A 58 -15.86 -5.81 11.22
C ALA A 58 -14.92 -4.91 12.03
N LEU A 59 -14.78 -3.63 11.64
CA LEU A 59 -13.95 -2.65 12.36
C LEU A 59 -14.43 -2.40 13.79
N ARG A 60 -15.75 -2.32 14.00
CA ARG A 60 -16.32 -2.19 15.36
C ARG A 60 -16.02 -3.42 16.22
N GLN A 61 -16.14 -4.61 15.65
CA GLN A 61 -15.82 -5.86 16.32
C GLN A 61 -14.33 -5.94 16.68
N GLN A 62 -13.44 -5.67 15.73
CA GLN A 62 -11.99 -5.67 15.94
C GLN A 62 -11.56 -4.66 17.00
N ARG A 63 -12.21 -3.49 17.07
CA ARG A 63 -11.93 -2.49 18.12
C ARG A 63 -12.42 -2.94 19.49
N ALA A 64 -13.62 -3.50 19.58
CA ALA A 64 -14.23 -3.90 20.85
C ALA A 64 -13.62 -5.20 21.40
N HIS A 65 -13.27 -6.12 20.51
CA HIS A 65 -12.71 -7.43 20.82
C HIS A 65 -11.56 -7.69 19.84
N PRO A 66 -10.36 -7.16 20.12
CA PRO A 66 -9.18 -7.42 19.29
C PRO A 66 -8.95 -8.93 19.21
N PRO A 67 -9.05 -9.54 18.02
CA PRO A 67 -8.97 -11.00 17.89
C PRO A 67 -7.54 -11.51 18.04
N ILE A 68 -6.55 -10.62 17.90
CA ILE A 68 -5.13 -10.93 17.94
C ILE A 68 -4.40 -9.90 18.79
N ASP A 69 -3.38 -10.36 19.51
CA ASP A 69 -2.35 -9.48 20.05
C ASP A 69 -1.38 -9.11 18.92
N VAL A 70 -1.35 -7.84 18.54
CA VAL A 70 -0.64 -7.33 17.36
C VAL A 70 0.87 -7.58 17.48
N GLU A 71 1.44 -7.37 18.67
CA GLU A 71 2.88 -7.51 18.90
C GLU A 71 3.31 -8.97 18.80
N THR A 72 2.52 -9.89 19.36
CA THR A 72 2.80 -11.33 19.28
C THR A 72 2.53 -11.89 17.89
N PHE A 73 1.46 -11.44 17.22
CA PHE A 73 1.05 -11.98 15.93
C PHE A 73 1.96 -11.55 14.78
N PHE A 74 2.33 -10.27 14.70
CA PHE A 74 3.20 -9.76 13.64
C PHE A 74 4.69 -9.76 14.03
N GLY A 75 5.00 -9.72 15.32
CA GLY A 75 6.36 -9.64 15.81
C GLY A 75 7.03 -8.29 15.54
N ALA A 76 8.33 -8.23 15.84
CA ALA A 76 9.14 -7.05 15.60
C ALA A 76 9.29 -6.77 14.10
N VAL A 77 9.06 -5.51 13.69
CA VAL A 77 9.27 -5.07 12.32
C VAL A 77 10.77 -5.07 11.99
N ALA A 78 11.20 -6.03 11.18
CA ALA A 78 12.57 -6.11 10.71
C ALA A 78 12.85 -5.05 9.62
N ALA A 79 14.07 -4.50 9.62
CA ALA A 79 14.50 -3.60 8.56
C ALA A 79 14.63 -4.37 7.23
N PRO A 80 14.05 -3.87 6.12
CA PRO A 80 14.13 -4.55 4.83
C PRO A 80 15.55 -4.50 4.28
N ASP A 81 16.06 -5.65 3.83
CA ASP A 81 17.33 -5.74 3.12
C ASP A 81 17.11 -5.53 1.61
N LEU A 82 17.45 -4.33 1.15
CA LEU A 82 17.24 -3.93 -0.25
C LEU A 82 18.10 -4.74 -1.23
N GLU A 83 19.22 -5.33 -0.79
CA GLU A 83 20.05 -6.20 -1.65
C GLU A 83 19.39 -7.55 -1.91
N LYS A 84 18.58 -8.03 -0.97
CA LYS A 84 17.79 -9.27 -1.12
C LYS A 84 16.47 -9.03 -1.84
N LEU A 85 15.85 -7.87 -1.63
CA LEU A 85 14.56 -7.53 -2.25
C LEU A 85 14.69 -7.22 -3.74
N PHE A 86 15.78 -6.59 -4.17
CA PHE A 86 15.99 -6.21 -5.56
C PHE A 86 17.11 -6.99 -6.20
N SER A 87 16.88 -7.53 -7.40
CA SER A 87 17.87 -8.31 -8.15
C SER A 87 19.14 -7.52 -8.51
N LYS A 88 19.07 -6.18 -8.51
CA LYS A 88 20.20 -5.30 -8.83
C LYS A 88 20.68 -4.61 -7.56
N SER A 89 21.89 -4.92 -7.12
CA SER A 89 22.54 -4.17 -6.05
C SER A 89 22.89 -2.76 -6.51
N ARG A 90 22.53 -1.75 -5.71
CA ARG A 90 22.85 -0.34 -5.95
C ARG A 90 23.53 0.26 -4.72
N THR A 91 24.62 1.01 -4.92
CA THR A 91 25.37 1.65 -3.82
C THR A 91 24.49 2.50 -2.90
N ARG A 92 23.44 3.13 -3.46
CA ARG A 92 22.45 3.92 -2.71
C ARG A 92 21.66 3.15 -1.66
N TYR A 93 21.65 1.82 -1.69
CA TYR A 93 21.00 1.01 -0.66
C TYR A 93 21.72 1.06 0.69
N ARG A 94 23.06 1.22 0.65
CA ARG A 94 23.89 1.37 1.86
C ARG A 94 24.12 2.82 2.25
N GLN A 95 24.11 3.74 1.28
CA GLN A 95 24.26 5.17 1.55
C GLN A 95 23.00 5.73 2.21
N ARG A 96 23.15 6.20 3.44
CA ARG A 96 22.07 6.78 4.24
C ARG A 96 22.38 8.24 4.55
N THR A 97 21.35 9.09 4.51
CA THR A 97 21.42 10.50 4.94
C THR A 97 20.68 10.67 6.27
N SER A 98 20.45 11.90 6.73
CA SER A 98 19.78 12.17 8.01
C SER A 98 18.40 11.52 8.18
N SER A 99 17.70 11.17 7.08
CA SER A 99 16.42 10.44 7.10
C SER A 99 16.52 9.04 7.72
N ALA A 100 17.74 8.52 7.84
CA ALA A 100 18.02 7.24 8.45
C ALA A 100 18.06 7.26 9.99
N VAL A 101 18.23 8.45 10.55
CA VAL A 101 18.49 8.67 11.97
C VAL A 101 17.20 9.13 12.63
N TRP A 102 16.53 8.21 13.32
CA TRP A 102 15.30 8.50 14.06
C TRP A 102 15.64 8.70 15.54
N SER A 103 15.36 9.89 16.07
CA SER A 103 15.51 10.18 17.51
C SER A 103 14.46 9.48 18.38
N SER A 104 13.41 8.98 17.75
CA SER A 104 12.33 8.21 18.36
C SER A 104 12.30 6.83 17.72
N PRO A 105 12.95 5.82 18.32
CA PRO A 105 13.02 4.49 17.74
C PRO A 105 11.64 3.81 17.72
N LEU A 106 11.44 2.84 16.83
CA LEU A 106 10.18 2.09 16.71
C LEU A 106 9.77 1.38 18.02
N SER A 107 10.74 1.06 18.88
CA SER A 107 10.49 0.49 20.22
C SER A 107 9.95 1.50 21.24
N ASN A 108 10.13 2.80 21.00
CA ASN A 108 9.58 3.87 21.84
C ASN A 108 9.20 5.08 20.97
N PRO A 109 8.15 4.94 20.14
CA PRO A 109 7.76 5.98 19.20
C PRO A 109 7.25 7.20 19.98
N THR A 110 7.57 8.39 19.50
CA THR A 110 6.97 9.62 20.04
C THR A 110 5.46 9.53 19.85
N LYS A 111 4.70 9.70 20.94
CA LYS A 111 3.23 9.71 20.89
C LYS A 111 2.76 10.83 19.97
N GLY A 112 2.25 10.47 18.80
CA GLY A 112 1.61 11.42 17.90
C GLY A 112 0.28 11.89 18.46
N THR A 113 -0.02 13.18 18.34
CA THR A 113 -1.35 13.74 18.61
C THR A 113 -2.10 13.87 17.29
N SER A 114 -3.20 13.14 17.13
CA SER A 114 -4.03 13.25 15.92
C SER A 114 -4.69 14.63 15.86
N LYS A 115 -4.56 15.30 14.70
CA LYS A 115 -5.25 16.57 14.41
C LYS A 115 -6.77 16.42 14.43
N TYR A 116 -7.29 15.22 14.18
CA TYR A 116 -8.73 14.93 14.24
C TYR A 116 -9.32 15.24 15.61
N PHE A 117 -8.69 14.77 16.69
CA PHE A 117 -9.15 15.05 18.05
C PHE A 117 -8.99 16.53 18.43
N ALA A 118 -7.96 17.20 17.92
CA ALA A 118 -7.76 18.63 18.16
C ALA A 118 -8.90 19.47 17.53
N ILE A 119 -9.34 19.11 16.32
CA ILE A 119 -10.44 19.78 15.62
C ILE A 119 -11.80 19.45 16.26
N GLU A 120 -12.04 18.20 16.64
CA GLU A 120 -13.29 17.80 17.30
C GLU A 120 -13.50 18.51 18.65
N THR A 121 -12.42 18.73 19.40
CA THR A 121 -12.49 19.46 20.69
C THR A 121 -12.77 20.95 20.48
N ALA A 122 -12.29 21.55 19.39
CA ALA A 122 -12.53 22.94 19.05
C ALA A 122 -13.99 23.19 18.62
N ASN A 123 -14.61 22.22 17.94
CA ASN A 123 -16.00 22.31 17.47
C ASN A 123 -17.05 22.03 18.57
N ARG A 124 -16.63 21.63 19.78
CA ARG A 124 -17.52 21.41 20.94
C ARG A 124 -17.56 22.59 21.92
N ARG A 125 -16.95 23.73 21.59
CA ARG A 125 -17.05 24.99 22.33
C ARG A 125 -17.86 26.00 21.55
#